data_AF-A0A1C5TDQ8-F1
#
_entry.id   AF-A0A1C5TDQ8-F1
#
_cell.length_a   1.000
_cell.length_b   1.000
_cell.length_c   1.000
_cell.angle_alpha   90.00
_cell.angle_beta   90.00
_cell.angle_gamma   90.00
#
_symmetry.space_group_name_H-M   'P 1'
#
loop_
_entity.id
_entity.type
_entity.pdbx_description
1 polymer ?
#
loop_
_entity_poly.entity_id
_entity_poly.type
_entity_poly.pdbx_seq_one_letter_code
_entity_poly.pdbx_strand_id
1 'polypeptide(L)'
;MSIEEQQEAVQEMHLAQQIAEHVARILMSGMQPYPEFGPGGVPMEVAAKVYGKDALWVREGIDAGWLPIGRCTKRKKNRSFYISPKKLWEDTGYVWKGEDT
;
A
#
# COMPACT_ATOMS: atom_id res chain seq x y z
N MET A 1 25.34 -2.02 44.95
CA MET A 1 25.79 -1.83 43.57
C MET A 1 26.78 -0.67 43.58
N SER A 2 28.02 -0.89 43.15
CA SER A 2 29.05 0.15 43.11
C SER A 2 28.74 1.18 42.02
N ILE A 3 29.37 2.36 42.11
CA ILE A 3 29.25 3.40 41.06
C ILE A 3 29.76 2.87 39.71
N GLU A 4 30.77 2.00 39.72
CA GLU A 4 31.31 1.36 38.52
C GLU A 4 30.30 0.40 37.89
N GLU A 5 29.64 -0.44 38.69
CA GLU A 5 28.56 -1.34 38.21
C GLU A 5 27.39 -0.53 37.63
N GLN A 6 27.08 0.64 38.22
CA GLN A 6 26.06 1.55 37.68
C GLN A 6 26.47 2.16 36.34
N GLN A 7 27.73 2.55 36.18
CA GLN A 7 28.24 3.12 34.94
C GLN A 7 28.27 2.10 33.80
N GLU A 8 28.66 0.86 34.10
CA GLU A 8 28.72 -0.23 33.13
C GLU A 8 27.32 -0.59 32.62
N ALA A 9 26.33 -0.69 33.53
CA ALA A 9 24.93 -0.92 33.14
C ALA A 9 24.37 0.21 32.24
N VAL A 10 24.73 1.47 32.52
CA VAL A 10 24.32 2.61 31.69
C VAL A 10 24.98 2.56 30.31
N GLN A 11 26.25 2.16 30.23
CA GLN A 11 26.95 1.99 28.94
C GLN A 11 26.35 0.85 28.11
N GLU A 12 26.02 -0.27 28.74
CA GLU A 12 25.38 -1.40 28.06
C GLU A 12 24.00 -1.00 27.51
N MET A 13 23.20 -0.29 28.30
CA MET A 13 21.92 0.26 27.84
C MET A 13 22.09 1.24 26.67
N HIS A 14 23.10 2.12 26.73
CA HIS A 14 23.36 3.07 25.65
C HIS A 14 23.76 2.36 24.36
N LEU A 15 24.62 1.34 24.46
CA LEU A 15 25.00 0.51 23.32
C LEU A 15 23.79 -0.21 22.72
N ALA A 16 22.94 -0.81 23.57
CA ALA A 16 21.72 -1.48 23.12
C ALA A 16 20.78 -0.50 22.39
N GLN A 17 20.63 0.73 22.90
CA GLN A 17 19.84 1.76 22.25
C GLN A 17 20.41 2.15 20.88
N GLN A 18 21.74 2.35 20.78
CA GLN A 18 22.40 2.68 19.51
C GLN A 18 22.21 1.56 18.47
N ILE A 19 22.33 0.30 18.88
CA ILE A 19 22.10 -0.85 18.01
C ILE A 19 20.65 -0.88 17.54
N ALA A 20 19.69 -0.70 18.46
CA ALA A 20 18.26 -0.70 18.14
C ALA A 20 17.92 0.42 17.14
N GLU A 21 18.42 1.63 17.34
CA GLU A 21 18.21 2.76 16.43
C GLU A 21 18.82 2.50 15.05
N HIS A 22 20.02 1.93 15.00
CA HIS A 22 20.69 1.61 13.74
C HIS A 22 19.92 0.55 12.94
N VAL A 23 19.51 -0.53 13.61
CA VAL A 23 18.71 -1.60 13.00
C VAL A 23 17.37 -1.07 12.52
N ALA A 24 16.66 -0.28 13.33
CA ALA A 24 15.40 0.33 12.94
C ALA A 24 15.56 1.21 11.69
N ARG A 25 16.62 2.01 11.61
CA ARG A 25 16.91 2.84 10.43
C ARG A 25 17.14 2.00 9.17
N ILE A 26 17.93 0.93 9.27
CA ILE A 26 18.18 0.03 8.13
C ILE A 26 16.87 -0.60 7.66
N LEU A 27 16.10 -1.18 8.59
CA LEU A 27 14.84 -1.83 8.27
C LEU A 27 13.84 -0.84 7.65
N MET A 28 13.70 0.36 8.21
CA MET A 28 12.83 1.40 7.65
C MET A 28 13.33 1.93 6.30
N SER A 29 14.64 1.93 6.04
CA SER A 29 15.20 2.36 4.76
C SER A 29 14.97 1.35 3.62
N GLY A 30 14.95 0.05 3.94
CA GLY A 30 14.72 -1.03 2.97
C GLY A 30 13.26 -1.49 2.88
N MET A 31 12.45 -1.21 3.91
CA MET A 31 11.02 -1.49 3.90
C MET A 31 10.33 -0.46 3.01
N GLN A 32 10.14 -0.80 1.74
CA GLN A 32 9.12 -0.16 0.91
C GLN A 32 7.77 -0.75 1.35
N PRO A 33 6.93 -0.04 2.14
CA PRO A 33 5.66 -0.61 2.62
C PRO A 33 4.65 -0.87 1.48
N TYR A 34 4.91 -0.33 0.29
CA TYR A 34 4.08 -0.48 -0.89
C TYR A 34 4.96 -0.85 -2.09
N PRO A 35 4.46 -1.70 -3.01
CA PRO A 35 5.12 -1.91 -4.28
C PRO A 35 5.09 -0.63 -5.12
N GLU A 36 6.06 -0.50 -6.02
CA GLU A 36 6.07 0.59 -6.99
C GLU A 36 4.93 0.40 -8.00
N PHE A 37 4.03 1.38 -8.08
CA PHE A 37 2.88 1.35 -8.98
C PHE A 37 3.19 2.08 -10.28
N GLY A 38 2.68 1.54 -11.38
CA GLY A 38 2.72 2.21 -12.68
C GLY A 38 1.91 3.51 -12.72
N PRO A 39 2.16 4.35 -13.72
CA PRO A 39 1.43 5.60 -13.87
C PRO A 39 -0.06 5.37 -14.14
N GLY A 40 -0.87 6.35 -13.75
CA GLY A 40 -2.31 6.37 -14.04
C GLY A 40 -3.17 5.49 -13.14
N GLY A 41 -4.44 5.35 -13.54
CA GLY A 41 -5.41 4.46 -12.89
C GLY A 41 -5.42 3.10 -13.55
N VAL A 42 -5.89 2.09 -12.82
CA VAL A 42 -6.03 0.75 -13.40
C VAL A 42 -7.23 0.73 -14.36
N PRO A 43 -7.07 0.22 -15.59
CA PRO A 43 -8.20 0.05 -16.50
C PRO A 43 -9.25 -0.88 -15.92
N MET A 44 -10.53 -0.60 -16.22
CA MET A 44 -11.66 -1.40 -15.73
C MET A 44 -11.52 -2.88 -16.09
N GLU A 45 -11.08 -3.17 -17.31
CA GLU A 45 -10.88 -4.53 -17.81
C GLU A 45 -9.78 -5.28 -17.05
N VAL A 46 -8.74 -4.58 -16.62
CA VAL A 46 -7.66 -5.18 -15.81
C VAL A 46 -8.21 -5.55 -14.43
N ALA A 47 -8.92 -4.64 -13.76
CA ALA A 47 -9.53 -4.95 -12.47
C ALA A 47 -10.53 -6.12 -12.58
N ALA A 48 -11.38 -6.15 -13.61
CA ALA A 48 -12.32 -7.24 -13.85
C ALA A 48 -11.60 -8.60 -13.99
N LYS A 49 -10.50 -8.64 -14.75
CA LYS A 49 -9.65 -9.84 -14.89
C LYS A 49 -9.03 -10.26 -13.56
N VAL A 50 -8.52 -9.31 -12.76
CA VAL A 50 -7.94 -9.59 -11.44
C VAL A 50 -8.96 -10.26 -10.51
N TYR A 51 -10.22 -9.81 -10.52
CA TYR A 51 -11.29 -10.44 -9.73
C TYR A 51 -11.87 -11.71 -10.34
N GLY A 52 -11.55 -12.05 -11.59
CA GLY A 52 -12.23 -13.12 -12.33
C GLY A 52 -13.73 -12.83 -12.52
N LYS A 53 -14.09 -11.55 -12.69
CA LYS A 53 -15.47 -11.06 -12.86
C LYS A 53 -15.59 -10.26 -14.15
N ASP A 54 -16.81 -9.85 -14.47
CA ASP A 54 -17.08 -8.91 -15.55
C ASP A 54 -16.91 -7.45 -15.11
N ALA A 55 -16.71 -6.55 -16.09
CA ALA A 55 -16.53 -5.13 -15.84
C ALA A 55 -17.77 -4.44 -15.21
N LEU A 56 -18.98 -4.97 -15.43
CA LEU A 56 -20.19 -4.42 -14.84
C LEU A 56 -20.23 -4.70 -13.33
N TRP A 57 -19.85 -5.91 -12.90
CA TRP A 57 -19.71 -6.25 -11.48
C TRP A 57 -18.79 -5.29 -10.74
N VAL A 58 -17.63 -4.95 -11.33
CA VAL A 58 -16.69 -3.98 -10.75
C VAL A 58 -17.30 -2.56 -10.70
N ARG A 59 -17.95 -2.11 -11.77
CA ARG A 59 -18.60 -0.79 -11.82
C ARG A 59 -19.70 -0.65 -10.78
N GLU A 60 -20.60 -1.62 -10.70
CA GLU A 60 -21.70 -1.63 -9.75
C GLU A 60 -21.18 -1.77 -8.32
N GLY A 61 -20.08 -2.49 -8.10
CA GLY A 61 -19.42 -2.56 -6.79
C GLY A 61 -18.82 -1.24 -6.33
N ILE A 62 -18.14 -0.53 -7.23
CA ILE A 62 -17.60 0.81 -6.93
C ILE A 62 -18.75 1.81 -6.73
N ASP A 63 -19.83 1.71 -7.51
CA ASP A 63 -20.97 2.62 -7.43
C ASP A 63 -21.82 2.40 -6.16
N ALA A 64 -22.04 1.14 -5.79
CA ALA A 64 -22.76 0.74 -4.57
C ALA A 64 -21.91 0.90 -3.29
N GLY A 65 -20.58 0.97 -3.43
CA GLY A 65 -19.65 1.25 -2.33
C GLY A 65 -19.13 0.02 -1.56
N TRP A 66 -19.59 -1.20 -1.89
CA TRP A 66 -19.08 -2.43 -1.27
C TRP A 66 -17.74 -2.89 -1.86
N LEU A 67 -17.34 -2.39 -3.03
CA LEU A 67 -16.01 -2.60 -3.63
C LEU A 67 -15.21 -1.29 -3.61
N PRO A 68 -14.57 -0.93 -2.48
CA PRO A 68 -14.01 0.41 -2.25
C PRO A 68 -12.65 0.67 -2.93
N ILE A 69 -12.36 0.01 -4.06
CA ILE A 69 -11.08 0.10 -4.79
C ILE A 69 -10.92 1.35 -5.65
N GLY A 70 -12.00 2.10 -5.83
CA GLY A 70 -12.05 3.20 -6.78
C GLY A 70 -13.06 4.28 -6.39
N ARG A 71 -13.37 5.13 -7.36
CA ARG A 71 -14.39 6.18 -7.24
C ARG A 71 -15.23 6.23 -8.51
N CYS A 72 -16.54 6.29 -8.33
CA CYS A 72 -17.47 6.65 -9.39
C CYS A 72 -17.80 8.16 -9.31
N THR A 73 -17.54 8.90 -10.39
CA THR A 73 -17.96 10.29 -10.55
C THR A 73 -19.20 10.32 -11.43
N LYS A 74 -20.34 10.74 -10.85
CA LYS A 74 -21.61 10.88 -11.55
C LYS A 74 -21.77 12.30 -12.08
N ARG A 75 -21.88 12.44 -13.40
CA ARG A 75 -22.35 13.66 -14.08
C ARG A 75 -23.73 13.37 -14.68
N LYS A 76 -24.52 14.41 -14.97
CA LYS A 76 -25.95 14.32 -15.40
C LYS A 76 -26.32 13.06 -16.20
N LYS A 77 -25.56 12.71 -17.25
CA LYS A 77 -25.79 11.51 -18.08
C LYS A 77 -24.62 10.52 -18.13
N ASN A 78 -23.47 10.87 -17.53
CA ASN A 78 -22.23 10.11 -17.69
C ASN A 78 -21.68 9.69 -16.33
N ARG A 79 -21.32 8.41 -16.21
CA ARG A 79 -20.54 7.89 -15.08
C ARG A 79 -19.09 7.70 -15.53
N SER A 80 -18.16 8.26 -14.77
CA SER A 80 -16.72 8.07 -14.98
C SER A 80 -16.13 7.35 -13.79
N PHE A 81 -15.30 6.34 -14.04
CA PHE A 81 -14.72 5.51 -12.99
C PHE A 81 -13.20 5.71 -12.95
N TYR A 82 -12.66 5.71 -11.75
CA TYR A 82 -11.23 5.66 -11.49
C TYR A 82 -10.95 4.54 -10.51
N ILE A 83 -9.98 3.68 -10.81
CA ILE A 83 -9.53 2.59 -9.94
C ILE A 83 -8.12 2.93 -9.47
N SER A 84 -7.92 2.92 -8.15
CA SER A 84 -6.62 3.21 -7.55
C SER A 84 -5.72 1.97 -7.61
N PRO A 85 -4.52 2.05 -8.20
CA PRO A 85 -3.53 0.97 -8.14
C PRO A 85 -3.26 0.46 -6.73
N LYS A 86 -3.11 1.40 -5.78
CA LYS A 86 -2.87 1.08 -4.37
C LYS A 86 -4.02 0.29 -3.76
N LYS A 87 -5.25 0.75 -3.94
CA LYS A 87 -6.41 0.08 -3.31
C LYS A 87 -6.72 -1.28 -3.94
N LEU A 88 -6.51 -1.41 -5.25
CA LEU A 88 -6.64 -2.72 -5.90
C LEU A 88 -5.60 -3.70 -5.35
N TRP A 89 -4.36 -3.24 -5.14
CA TRP A 89 -3.30 -4.03 -4.50
C TRP A 89 -3.63 -4.40 -3.05
N GLU A 90 -4.16 -3.46 -2.26
CA GLU A 90 -4.55 -3.73 -0.87
C GLU A 90 -5.63 -4.83 -0.78
N ASP A 91 -6.55 -4.89 -1.73
CA ASP A 91 -7.64 -5.87 -1.75
C ASP A 91 -7.23 -7.23 -2.35
N THR A 92 -6.37 -7.22 -3.37
CA THR A 92 -6.10 -8.41 -4.21
C THR A 92 -4.64 -8.86 -4.27
N GLY A 93 -3.70 -8.02 -3.83
CA GLY A 93 -2.27 -8.21 -4.04
C GLY A 93 -1.77 -7.93 -5.46
N TYR A 94 -2.64 -7.56 -6.40
CA TYR A 94 -2.25 -7.25 -7.77
C TYR A 94 -1.50 -5.92 -7.88
N VAL A 95 -0.30 -5.94 -8.47
CA VAL A 95 0.53 -4.74 -8.67
C VAL A 95 0.35 -4.22 -10.09
N TRP A 96 -0.31 -3.07 -10.24
CA TRP A 96 -0.39 -2.37 -11.52
C TRP A 96 0.94 -1.75 -11.91
N LYS A 97 1.44 -2.04 -13.12
CA LYS A 97 2.73 -1.54 -13.63
C LYS A 97 2.59 -0.53 -14.79
N GLY A 98 1.36 -0.19 -15.18
CA GLY A 98 1.08 0.65 -16.34
C GLY A 98 0.60 -0.18 -17.52
N GLU A 99 0.09 0.49 -18.55
CA GLU A 99 -0.14 -0.16 -19.84
C GLU A 99 1.20 -0.31 -20.55
N ASP A 100 1.51 -1.52 -21.03
CA ASP A 100 2.62 -1.72 -21.96
C ASP A 100 2.33 -0.87 -23.20
N THR A 101 3.10 0.21 -23.39
CA THR A 101 3.01 1.07 -24.57
C THR A 101 3.97 0.58 -25.65
#